data_AF-A0A6G4ZVN6-F1
#
_entry.id   AF-A0A6G4ZVN6-F1
#
_cell.length_a   1.000
_cell.length_b   1.000
_cell.length_c   1.000
_cell.angle_alpha   90.00
_cell.angle_beta   90.00
_cell.angle_gamma   90.00
#
_symmetry.space_group_name_H-M   'P 1'
#
loop_
_entity.id
_entity.type
_entity.pdbx_description
1 polymer ?
#
loop_
_entity_poly.entity_id
_entity_poly.type
_entity_poly.pdbx_seq_one_letter_code
_entity_poly.pdbx_strand_id
1 'polypeptide(L)' 'MDVQRSIRRRSDQKSCKPWETFGCISPTPGCGENKCGEVKRPIICAASCGIGCWCRGSLYRRKRDNKCVPMHECPL' A
#
# COMPACT_ATOMS: atom_id res chain seq x y z
N MET A 1 -18.98 -31.50 -23.84
CA MET A 1 -19.13 -30.04 -23.73
C MET A 1 -20.00 -29.87 -22.50
N ASP A 2 -19.48 -29.46 -21.33
CA ASP A 2 -19.30 -28.05 -20.96
C ASP A 2 -18.04 -27.79 -20.12
N VAL A 3 -17.22 -26.85 -20.61
CA VAL A 3 -15.96 -26.37 -20.00
C VAL A 3 -16.30 -25.28 -18.99
N GLN A 4 -16.78 -25.63 -17.79
CA GLN A 4 -17.09 -24.58 -16.80
C GLN A 4 -16.92 -24.98 -15.33
N ARG A 5 -16.21 -26.08 -15.04
CA ARG A 5 -15.97 -26.54 -13.66
C ARG A 5 -14.51 -26.46 -13.21
N SER A 6 -13.74 -25.50 -13.73
CA SER A 6 -12.28 -25.42 -13.50
C SER A 6 -11.76 -24.09 -12.93
N ILE A 7 -12.62 -23.16 -12.48
CA ILE A 7 -12.17 -21.89 -11.89
C ILE A 7 -12.91 -21.58 -10.57
N ARG A 8 -12.79 -22.46 -9.58
CA ARG A 8 -12.80 -22.01 -8.17
C ARG A 8 -11.36 -21.74 -7.73
N ARG A 9 -10.68 -20.80 -8.39
CA ARG A 9 -9.32 -20.40 -8.00
C ARG A 9 -9.41 -19.25 -7.00
N ARG A 10 -9.14 -19.55 -5.72
CA ARG A 10 -8.54 -18.66 -4.71
C ARG A 10 -9.38 -17.45 -4.26
N SER A 11 -10.40 -17.69 -3.43
CA SER A 11 -11.09 -16.61 -2.70
C SER A 11 -10.34 -16.09 -1.45
N ASP A 12 -9.15 -16.64 -1.14
CA ASP A 12 -8.33 -16.25 0.02
C ASP A 12 -6.94 -15.74 -0.36
N GLN A 13 -6.76 -15.21 -1.58
CA GLN A 13 -5.66 -14.27 -1.79
C GLN A 13 -6.02 -13.01 -1.02
N LYS A 14 -5.27 -12.71 0.06
CA LYS A 14 -5.28 -11.43 0.79
C LYS A 14 -5.32 -10.27 -0.22
N SER A 15 -6.51 -9.82 -0.59
CA SER A 15 -6.65 -8.77 -1.58
C SER A 15 -6.40 -7.46 -0.85
N CYS A 16 -5.36 -6.76 -1.29
CA CYS A 16 -5.14 -5.41 -0.78
C CYS A 16 -6.31 -4.52 -1.18
N LYS A 17 -6.54 -3.45 -0.41
CA LYS A 17 -7.60 -2.48 -0.72
C LYS A 17 -7.32 -1.85 -2.09
N PRO A 18 -8.33 -1.22 -2.71
CA PRO A 18 -8.09 -0.40 -3.89
C PRO A 18 -6.91 0.56 -3.66
N TRP A 19 -6.06 0.69 -4.68
CA TRP A 19 -4.88 1.56 -4.69
C TRP A 19 -3.70 1.09 -3.81
N GLU A 20 -3.77 -0.12 -3.29
CA GLU A 20 -2.66 -0.78 -2.61
C GLU A 20 -2.01 -1.86 -3.49
N THR A 21 -0.80 -2.27 -3.12
CA THR A 21 -0.09 -3.42 -3.71
C THR A 21 0.52 -4.25 -2.59
N PHE A 22 0.37 -5.57 -2.69
CA PHE A 22 1.01 -6.49 -1.76
C PHE A 22 2.51 -6.54 -2.04
N GLY A 23 3.33 -6.35 -1.01
CA GLY A 23 4.78 -6.36 -1.18
C GLY A 23 5.53 -6.16 0.12
N CYS A 24 6.84 -5.99 -0.01
CA CYS A 24 7.73 -5.68 1.11
C CYS A 24 8.29 -4.27 0.90
N ILE A 25 8.04 -3.36 1.84
CA ILE A 25 8.63 -2.02 1.81
C ILE A 25 9.25 -1.67 3.16
N SER A 26 10.19 -0.73 3.16
CA SER A 26 10.80 -0.23 4.39
C SER A 26 9.74 0.42 5.28
N PRO A 27 9.60 0.05 6.56
CA PRO A 27 8.65 0.70 7.47
C PRO A 27 9.11 2.11 7.88
N THR A 28 10.34 2.49 7.54
CA THR A 28 10.92 3.78 7.92
C THR A 28 10.15 4.92 7.23
N PRO A 29 9.65 5.93 7.99
CA PRO A 29 8.96 7.09 7.43
C PRO A 29 9.77 7.78 6.34
N GLY A 30 9.23 7.92 5.13
CA GLY A 30 9.94 8.50 3.98
C GLY A 30 10.73 7.52 3.12
N CYS A 31 10.87 6.26 3.54
CA CYS A 31 11.52 5.19 2.76
C CYS A 31 10.55 4.17 2.16
N GLY A 32 9.40 3.98 2.80
CA GLY A 32 8.32 3.14 2.31
C GLY A 32 7.09 3.94 1.93
N GLU A 33 5.98 3.62 2.59
CA GLU A 33 4.68 4.21 2.30
C GLU A 33 4.68 5.68 2.69
N ASN A 34 4.24 6.55 1.78
CA ASN A 34 4.04 7.96 2.10
C ASN A 34 2.83 8.10 3.01
N LYS A 35 2.89 8.97 4.02
CA LYS A 35 1.75 9.25 4.90
C LYS A 35 1.39 10.72 4.84
N CYS A 36 0.09 11.02 4.87
CA CYS A 36 -0.38 12.39 4.94
C CYS A 36 0.16 13.07 6.21
N GLY A 37 0.63 14.31 6.09
CA GLY A 37 1.19 15.09 7.21
C GLY A 37 2.63 14.75 7.58
N GLU A 38 3.28 13.80 6.88
CA GLU A 38 4.72 13.55 7.07
C GLU A 38 5.56 14.37 6.10
N VAL A 39 6.48 15.17 6.64
CA VAL A 39 7.50 15.86 5.85
C VAL A 39 8.58 14.85 5.49
N LYS A 40 8.78 14.61 4.18
CA LYS A 40 9.89 13.78 3.70
C LYS A 40 11.20 14.49 4.04
N ARG A 41 11.98 13.89 4.95
CA ARG A 41 13.36 14.30 5.21
C ARG A 41 14.29 13.32 4.50
N PRO A 42 15.44 13.77 3.97
CA PRO A 42 16.46 12.85 3.49
C PRO A 42 16.94 12.01 4.67
N ILE A 43 16.62 10.72 4.63
CA ILE A 43 16.98 9.77 5.68
C ILE A 43 17.58 8.52 5.06
N ILE A 44 18.42 7.83 5.85
CA ILE A 44 18.94 6.52 5.47
C ILE A 44 17.86 5.49 5.78
N CYS A 45 17.45 4.76 4.75
CA CYS A 45 16.45 3.70 4.85
C CYS A 45 17.06 2.44 5.44
N ALA A 46 16.38 1.84 6.41
CA ALA A 46 16.75 0.50 6.87
C ALA A 46 16.54 -0.51 5.74
N ALA A 47 17.46 -1.48 5.62
CA ALA A 47 17.36 -2.58 4.65
C ALA A 47 16.24 -3.58 5.01
N SER A 48 15.70 -3.53 6.23
CA SER A 48 14.55 -4.33 6.63
C SER A 48 13.26 -3.79 6.02
N CYS A 49 12.35 -4.71 5.67
CA CYS A 49 11.05 -4.38 5.13
C CYS A 49 9.93 -5.16 5.84
N GLY A 50 8.76 -4.54 5.95
CA GLY A 50 7.54 -5.21 6.40
C GLY A 50 6.78 -5.77 5.21
N ILE A 51 6.32 -7.02 5.30
CA ILE A 51 5.44 -7.64 4.29
C ILE A 51 3.99 -7.24 4.58
N GLY A 52 3.30 -6.68 3.59
CA GLY A 52 1.93 -6.20 3.76
C GLY A 52 1.34 -5.56 2.52
N CYS A 53 0.20 -4.89 2.70
CA CYS A 53 -0.43 -4.08 1.68
C CYS A 53 -0.06 -2.61 1.86
N TRP A 54 0.43 -2.00 0.79
CA TRP A 54 1.02 -0.66 0.83
C TRP A 54 0.48 0.22 -0.28
N CYS A 55 0.39 1.52 -0.06
CA CYS A 55 -0.01 2.48 -1.08
C CYS A 55 0.92 2.41 -2.28
N ARG A 56 0.33 2.31 -3.47
CA ARG A 56 1.10 2.22 -4.71
C ARG A 56 1.66 3.60 -5.12
N GLY A 57 2.85 3.59 -5.70
CA GLY A 57 3.46 4.77 -6.32
C GLY A 57 3.57 5.97 -5.37
N SER A 58 3.07 7.13 -5.81
CA SER A 58 3.13 8.41 -5.10
C SER A 58 1.90 8.72 -4.24
N LEU A 59 1.06 7.72 -3.95
CA LEU A 59 -0.09 7.90 -3.06
C LEU A 59 0.35 7.98 -1.60
N TYR A 60 -0.48 8.67 -0.82
CA TYR A 60 -0.28 8.91 0.60
C TYR A 60 -1.37 8.21 1.41
N ARG A 61 -0.96 7.53 2.48
CA ARG A 61 -1.86 6.95 3.46
C ARG A 61 -2.47 8.06 4.30
N ARG A 62 -3.77 8.25 4.16
CA ARG A 62 -4.53 9.20 4.97
C ARG A 62 -4.95 8.55 6.29
N LYS A 63 -4.62 9.20 7.41
CA LYS A 63 -4.83 8.66 8.77
C LYS A 63 -6.30 8.43 9.12
N ARG A 64 -7.22 9.28 8.63
CA ARG A 64 -8.65 9.25 9.03
C ARG A 64 -9.38 7.98 8.61
N ASP A 65 -9.06 7.44 7.44
CA ASP A 65 -9.78 6.32 6.81
C ASP A 65 -8.85 5.23 6.27
N ASN A 66 -7.54 5.36 6.52
CA ASN A 66 -6.51 4.48 6.00
C ASN A 66 -6.58 4.26 4.48
N LYS A 67 -7.07 5.25 3.72
CA LYS A 67 -7.09 5.19 2.25
C LYS A 67 -5.79 5.73 1.67
N CYS A 68 -5.37 5.16 0.55
CA CYS A 68 -4.32 5.70 -0.29
C CYS A 68 -4.91 6.76 -1.21
N VAL A 69 -4.46 7.99 -1.09
CA VAL A 69 -4.98 9.13 -1.84
C VAL A 69 -3.85 9.99 -2.41
N PRO A 70 -4.08 10.77 -3.46
CA PRO A 70 -3.14 11.79 -3.90
C PRO A 70 -2.85 12.81 -2.80
N MET A 71 -1.67 13.45 -2.83
CA MET A 71 -1.26 14.42 -1.80
C MET A 71 -2.27 15.56 -1.59
N HIS A 72 -2.94 16.04 -2.64
CA HIS A 72 -3.93 17.12 -2.55
C HIS A 72 -5.21 16.72 -1.80
N GLU A 73 -5.44 15.42 -1.56
CA GLU A 73 -6.53 14.91 -0.72
C GLU A 73 -6.09 14.62 0.72
N CYS A 74 -4.82 14.84 1.05
CA CYS A 74 -4.38 14.86 2.43
C CYS A 74 -4.98 16.10 3.11
N PRO A 75 -5.56 15.95 4.31
CA PRO A 75 -5.88 17.11 5.12
C PRO A 75 -4.60 17.91 5.39
N LEU A 76 -4.71 19.23 5.34
CA LEU A 76 -3.65 20.15 5.75
C LEU A 76 -3.28 19.93 7.22
#